data_AF-A0A250WPU8-F1
#
_entry.id   AF-A0A250WPU8-F1
#
_cell.length_a   1.000
_cell.length_b   1.000
_cell.length_c   1.000
_cell.angle_alpha   90.00
_cell.angle_beta   90.00
_cell.angle_gamma   90.00
#
_symmetry.space_group_name_H-M   'P 1'
#
loop_
_entity.id
_entity.type
_entity.pdbx_description
1 polymer ?
#
loop_
_entity_poly.entity_id
_entity_poly.type
_entity_poly.pdbx_seq_one_letter_code
_entity_poly.pdbx_strand_id
1 'polypeptide(L)'
;MTSHHVDLIKEFLGNRSMSESSKGRKFHNILKASLGQAQGILSRLLPFGVHAFVSAISYGSGICLLQLLGASLRISCANRLLGPCLGAIGVGAASALSGHMSRHAKRQMNEQKNLWQALLSPFWSDIDIQELLLDAFSGIMIFKLYGGSFRRLLPSNLKAAGAHARTCVPVSAGDHANDSQKGLLISIYQRDGCHHCGSKRGIVIGDHIPPTKLVNEVKAQHKAVEASLKHIPDLLRQVFVSKESQCIKQDYYAQCQSCSQAQASLMRHGRRSALVLHKVWLQPPGFTPGILVGLRQCCEDMRTIHTSTGPRSAGNASSSKGQKREGEGRHRRGIWGWTTPIVEEQQPGVDVYCSFEAKGLPATTASNSVEVTVLN
;
A
#
# COMPACT_ATOMS: atom_id res chain seq x y z
N MET A 1 -13.19 23.23 -10.68
CA MET A 1 -13.99 24.44 -10.96
C MET A 1 -14.56 24.95 -9.66
N THR A 2 -14.20 26.16 -9.25
CA THR A 2 -14.82 26.85 -8.10
C THR A 2 -16.13 27.50 -8.54
N SER A 3 -17.01 27.89 -7.61
CA SER A 3 -18.23 28.66 -7.93
C SER A 3 -17.90 29.92 -8.76
N HIS A 4 -16.79 30.58 -8.45
CA HIS A 4 -16.25 31.71 -9.20
C HIS A 4 -15.97 31.42 -10.68
N HIS A 5 -15.48 30.23 -11.02
CA HIS A 5 -15.29 29.86 -12.44
C HIS A 5 -16.63 29.68 -13.17
N VAL A 6 -17.65 29.19 -12.47
CA VAL A 6 -18.99 29.06 -13.03
C VAL A 6 -19.59 30.45 -13.27
N ASP A 7 -19.39 31.38 -12.35
CA ASP A 7 -19.93 32.73 -12.48
C ASP A 7 -19.19 33.56 -13.54
N LEU A 8 -17.86 33.42 -13.67
CA LEU A 8 -17.11 33.96 -14.81
C LEU A 8 -17.60 33.44 -16.16
N ILE A 9 -17.92 32.15 -16.25
CA ILE A 9 -18.48 31.56 -17.48
C ILE A 9 -19.89 32.12 -17.75
N LYS A 10 -20.73 32.27 -16.72
CA LYS A 10 -22.07 32.87 -16.87
C LYS A 10 -21.98 34.34 -17.30
N GLU A 11 -21.06 35.11 -16.74
CA GLU A 11 -20.86 36.52 -17.08
C GLU A 11 -20.31 36.67 -18.50
N PHE A 12 -19.34 35.84 -18.89
CA PHE A 12 -18.84 35.78 -20.25
C PHE A 12 -19.94 35.41 -21.26
N LEU A 13 -20.84 34.49 -20.90
CA LEU A 13 -21.99 34.11 -21.72
C LEU A 13 -23.11 35.18 -21.71
N GLY A 14 -23.22 35.99 -20.66
CA GLY A 14 -24.22 37.05 -20.52
C GLY A 14 -23.88 38.33 -21.28
N ASN A 15 -22.59 38.67 -21.41
CA ASN A 15 -22.15 39.93 -22.02
C ASN A 15 -22.03 39.91 -23.56
N ARG A 16 -22.14 38.76 -24.22
CA ARG A 16 -22.20 38.72 -25.69
C ARG A 16 -23.64 38.89 -26.17
N SER A 17 -23.95 40.10 -26.62
CA SER A 17 -25.02 40.39 -27.59
C SER A 17 -24.80 39.54 -28.85
N MET A 18 -25.22 38.27 -28.82
CA MET A 18 -25.26 37.44 -30.01
C MET A 18 -26.47 37.86 -30.83
N SER A 19 -26.27 38.11 -32.12
CA SER A 19 -27.38 38.40 -33.02
C SER A 19 -28.45 37.29 -32.88
N GLU A 20 -29.72 37.69 -32.87
CA GLU A 20 -30.91 36.86 -32.58
C GLU A 20 -31.18 35.72 -33.57
N SER A 21 -30.15 35.21 -34.25
CA SER A 21 -30.23 33.98 -35.00
C SER A 21 -30.78 32.87 -34.09
N SER A 22 -31.89 32.27 -34.52
CA SER A 22 -32.54 31.12 -33.87
C SER A 22 -31.54 29.99 -33.50
N LYS A 23 -30.46 29.85 -34.28
CA LYS A 23 -29.38 28.89 -34.02
C LYS A 23 -28.59 29.23 -32.74
N GLY A 24 -28.35 30.51 -32.46
CA GLY A 24 -27.63 30.96 -31.26
C GLY A 24 -28.38 30.67 -29.97
N ARG A 25 -29.71 30.91 -29.95
CA ARG A 25 -30.57 30.58 -28.80
C ARG A 25 -30.60 29.08 -28.49
N LYS A 26 -30.71 28.23 -29.53
CA LYS A 26 -30.67 26.77 -29.36
C LYS A 26 -29.34 26.31 -28.77
N PHE A 27 -28.21 26.80 -29.29
CA PHE A 27 -26.88 26.46 -28.77
C PHE A 27 -26.69 26.89 -27.31
N HIS A 28 -27.09 28.12 -26.96
CA HIS A 28 -27.01 28.62 -25.58
C HIS A 28 -27.84 27.78 -24.61
N ASN A 29 -29.06 27.38 -25.00
CA ASN A 29 -29.91 26.52 -24.17
C ASN A 29 -29.31 25.12 -23.96
N ILE A 30 -28.70 24.52 -24.98
CA ILE A 30 -27.99 23.24 -24.86
C ILE A 30 -26.79 23.38 -23.93
N LEU A 31 -25.97 24.43 -24.09
CA LEU A 31 -24.80 24.65 -23.25
C LEU A 31 -25.20 24.85 -21.78
N LYS A 32 -26.25 25.64 -21.51
CA LYS A 32 -26.77 25.88 -20.16
C LYS A 32 -27.31 24.58 -19.53
N ALA A 33 -28.00 23.75 -20.31
CA ALA A 33 -28.48 22.44 -19.84
C ALA A 33 -27.30 21.51 -19.50
N SER A 34 -26.29 21.43 -20.37
CA SER A 34 -25.08 20.63 -20.14
C SER A 34 -24.28 21.11 -18.94
N LEU A 35 -24.13 22.43 -18.76
CA LEU A 35 -23.47 23.01 -17.58
C LEU A 35 -24.25 22.71 -16.30
N GLY A 36 -25.58 22.82 -16.32
CA GLY A 36 -26.43 22.46 -15.18
C GLY A 36 -26.31 20.98 -14.80
N GLN A 37 -26.29 20.09 -15.80
CA GLN A 37 -26.06 18.66 -15.58
C GLN A 37 -24.66 18.37 -15.03
N ALA A 38 -23.63 18.99 -15.59
CA ALA A 38 -22.25 18.85 -15.13
C ALA A 38 -22.08 19.35 -13.69
N GLN A 39 -22.67 20.50 -13.35
CA GLN A 39 -22.69 21.04 -11.99
C GLN A 39 -23.42 20.11 -11.02
N GLY A 40 -24.54 19.52 -11.44
CA GLY A 40 -25.29 18.54 -10.64
C GLY A 40 -24.54 17.23 -10.42
N ILE A 41 -23.75 16.77 -11.39
CA ILE A 41 -22.88 15.58 -11.23
C ILE A 41 -21.70 15.94 -10.31
N LEU A 42 -21.05 17.08 -10.54
CA LEU A 42 -19.90 17.50 -9.74
C LEU A 42 -20.27 17.70 -8.28
N SER A 43 -21.41 18.32 -7.97
CA SER A 43 -21.87 18.51 -6.59
C SER A 43 -22.16 17.18 -5.88
N ARG A 44 -22.58 16.15 -6.62
CA ARG A 44 -22.77 14.79 -6.08
C ARG A 44 -21.45 14.05 -5.87
N LEU A 45 -20.45 14.28 -6.71
CA LEU A 45 -19.13 13.63 -6.60
C LEU A 45 -18.17 14.33 -5.63
N LEU A 46 -18.37 15.64 -5.40
CA LEU A 46 -17.49 16.45 -4.55
C LEU A 46 -17.30 15.86 -3.14
N PRO A 47 -18.34 15.40 -2.42
CA PRO A 47 -18.16 14.79 -1.11
C PRO A 47 -17.23 13.58 -1.16
N PHE A 48 -17.43 12.66 -2.11
CA PHE A 48 -16.57 11.47 -2.26
C PHE A 48 -15.11 11.86 -2.49
N GLY A 49 -14.87 12.88 -3.32
CA GLY A 49 -13.52 13.42 -3.56
C GLY A 49 -12.88 13.98 -2.28
N VAL A 50 -13.62 14.77 -1.50
CA VAL A 50 -13.15 15.34 -0.23
C VAL A 50 -12.84 14.23 0.77
N HIS A 51 -13.74 13.26 0.93
CA HIS A 51 -13.56 12.14 1.85
C HIS A 51 -12.37 11.27 1.46
N ALA A 52 -12.23 10.89 0.18
CA ALA A 52 -11.07 10.13 -0.28
C ALA A 52 -9.75 10.88 -0.02
N PHE A 53 -9.73 12.19 -0.27
CA PHE A 53 -8.55 13.02 -0.06
C PHE A 53 -8.15 13.15 1.41
N VAL A 54 -9.09 13.54 2.28
CA VAL A 54 -8.87 13.67 3.73
C VAL A 54 -8.42 12.33 4.32
N SER A 55 -9.05 11.24 3.88
CA SER A 55 -8.75 9.89 4.34
C SER A 55 -7.36 9.42 3.89
N ALA A 56 -6.96 9.72 2.64
CA ALA A 56 -5.63 9.41 2.14
C ALA A 56 -4.53 10.15 2.92
N ILE A 57 -4.72 11.45 3.17
CA ILE A 57 -3.73 12.29 3.90
C ILE A 57 -3.58 11.84 5.34
N SER A 58 -4.70 11.64 6.04
CA SER A 58 -4.71 11.22 7.44
C SER A 58 -4.07 9.83 7.62
N TYR A 59 -4.42 8.88 6.75
CA TYR A 59 -3.80 7.56 6.74
C TYR A 59 -2.29 7.64 6.44
N GLY A 60 -1.90 8.37 5.39
CA GLY A 60 -0.48 8.55 5.02
C GLY A 60 0.34 9.18 6.14
N SER A 61 -0.25 10.14 6.86
CA SER A 61 0.36 10.77 8.04
C SER A 61 0.56 9.76 9.19
N GLY A 62 -0.44 8.91 9.46
CA GLY A 62 -0.33 7.83 10.43
C GLY A 62 0.79 6.83 10.11
N ILE A 63 0.93 6.43 8.84
CA ILE A 63 2.02 5.54 8.39
C ILE A 63 3.39 6.25 8.45
N CYS A 64 3.45 7.55 8.14
CA CYS A 64 4.69 8.33 8.30
C CYS A 64 5.12 8.37 9.78
N LEU A 65 4.18 8.61 10.70
CA LEU A 65 4.44 8.60 12.13
C LEU A 65 4.93 7.22 12.61
N LEU A 66 4.32 6.13 12.10
CA LEU A 66 4.78 4.78 12.37
C LEU A 66 6.25 4.56 11.95
N GLN A 67 6.66 5.07 10.79
CA GLN A 67 8.05 4.98 10.36
C GLN A 67 9.01 5.74 11.28
N LEU A 68 8.62 6.95 11.71
CA LEU A 68 9.40 7.75 12.66
C LEU A 68 9.49 7.07 14.03
N LEU A 69 8.41 6.43 14.47
CA LEU A 69 8.38 5.65 15.70
C LEU A 69 9.29 4.42 15.58
N GLY A 70 9.19 3.66 14.49
CA GLY A 70 10.07 2.53 14.21
C GLY A 70 11.54 2.95 14.18
N ALA A 71 11.85 4.08 13.55
CA ALA A 71 13.20 4.63 13.51
C ALA A 71 13.72 5.01 14.91
N SER A 72 12.91 5.68 15.71
CA SER A 72 13.23 6.07 17.09
C SER A 72 13.48 4.86 17.99
N LEU A 73 12.64 3.83 17.86
CA LEU A 73 12.76 2.57 18.61
C LEU A 73 13.81 1.61 18.04
N ARG A 74 14.47 1.98 16.92
CA ARG A 74 15.37 1.11 16.15
C ARG A 74 14.74 -0.22 15.69
N ILE A 75 13.42 -0.23 15.49
CA ILE A 75 12.68 -1.36 14.94
C ILE A 75 12.58 -1.16 13.42
N SER A 76 13.05 -2.17 12.69
CA SER A 76 13.12 -2.16 11.23
C SER A 76 12.24 -3.24 10.62
N CYS A 77 12.10 -3.21 9.29
CA CYS A 77 11.44 -4.29 8.54
C CYS A 77 12.13 -5.65 8.68
N ALA A 78 13.38 -5.71 9.15
CA ALA A 78 14.14 -6.94 9.33
C ALA A 78 13.79 -7.69 10.63
N ASN A 79 13.10 -7.04 11.58
CA ASN A 79 12.69 -7.66 12.83
C ASN A 79 11.53 -8.64 12.58
N ARG A 80 11.77 -9.95 12.74
CA ARG A 80 10.80 -11.02 12.40
C ARG A 80 9.44 -10.89 13.12
N LEU A 81 9.45 -10.56 14.41
CA LEU A 81 8.23 -10.47 15.24
C LEU A 81 7.74 -9.04 15.41
N LEU A 82 8.61 -8.15 15.92
CA LEU A 82 8.24 -6.77 16.19
C LEU A 82 7.83 -6.00 14.92
N GLY A 83 8.43 -6.33 13.77
CA GLY A 83 8.14 -5.67 12.51
C GLY A 83 6.66 -5.81 12.09
N PRO A 84 6.17 -7.05 11.89
CA PRO A 84 4.77 -7.29 11.60
C PRO A 84 3.79 -6.78 12.66
N CYS A 85 4.10 -6.94 13.97
CA CYS A 85 3.23 -6.47 15.04
C CYS A 85 3.05 -4.95 15.02
N LEU A 86 4.16 -4.20 15.00
CA LEU A 86 4.13 -2.74 14.96
C LEU A 86 3.49 -2.23 13.66
N GLY A 87 3.76 -2.91 12.54
CA GLY A 87 3.12 -2.64 11.26
C GLY A 87 1.61 -2.80 11.29
N ALA A 88 1.08 -3.88 11.89
CA ALA A 88 -0.35 -4.12 12.01
C ALA A 88 -1.03 -3.09 12.90
N ILE A 89 -0.44 -2.78 14.06
CA ILE A 89 -0.91 -1.70 14.96
C ILE A 89 -0.94 -0.36 14.22
N GLY A 90 0.12 -0.05 13.47
CA GLY A 90 0.23 1.18 12.71
C GLY A 90 -0.81 1.31 11.60
N VAL A 91 -1.11 0.24 10.87
CA VAL A 91 -2.22 0.22 9.88
C VAL A 91 -3.55 0.43 10.58
N GLY A 92 -3.83 -0.30 11.66
CA GLY A 92 -5.07 -0.15 12.41
C GLY A 92 -5.28 1.27 12.92
N ALA A 93 -4.26 1.85 13.56
CA ALA A 93 -4.30 3.23 14.05
C ALA A 93 -4.46 4.26 12.91
N ALA A 94 -3.73 4.10 11.81
CA ALA A 94 -3.84 4.98 10.65
C ALA A 94 -5.22 4.91 9.98
N SER A 95 -5.82 3.71 9.89
CA SER A 95 -7.17 3.52 9.37
C SER A 95 -8.24 4.08 10.29
N ALA A 96 -8.12 3.88 11.61
CA ALA A 96 -9.01 4.49 12.60
C ALA A 96 -8.98 6.03 12.52
N LEU A 97 -7.77 6.61 12.43
CA LEU A 97 -7.59 8.04 12.21
C LEU A 97 -8.24 8.50 10.89
N SER A 98 -8.09 7.71 9.84
CA SER A 98 -8.66 8.00 8.52
C SER A 98 -10.18 8.04 8.51
N GLY A 99 -10.83 7.02 9.09
CA GLY A 99 -12.27 6.98 9.24
C GLY A 99 -12.80 8.10 10.14
N HIS A 100 -12.08 8.40 11.23
CA HIS A 100 -12.41 9.52 12.13
C HIS A 100 -12.34 10.88 11.42
N MET A 101 -11.26 11.16 10.70
CA MET A 101 -11.12 12.40 9.92
C MET A 101 -12.17 12.50 8.81
N SER A 102 -12.56 11.38 8.21
CA SER A 102 -13.65 11.33 7.24
C SER A 102 -14.99 11.73 7.87
N ARG A 103 -15.35 11.18 9.05
CA ARG A 103 -16.56 11.57 9.79
C ARG A 103 -16.52 13.04 10.21
N HIS A 104 -15.37 13.52 10.68
CA HIS A 104 -15.18 14.93 11.05
C HIS A 104 -15.43 15.85 9.86
N ALA A 105 -14.82 15.56 8.71
CA ALA A 105 -15.05 16.32 7.48
C ALA A 105 -16.53 16.32 7.06
N LYS A 106 -17.21 15.17 7.18
CA LYS A 106 -18.66 15.03 6.91
C LYS A 106 -19.49 16.02 7.71
N ARG A 107 -19.26 16.06 9.03
CA ARG A 107 -20.01 16.91 9.96
C ARG A 107 -19.81 18.38 9.61
N GLN A 108 -18.58 18.77 9.35
CA GLN A 108 -18.25 20.15 8.98
C GLN A 108 -18.90 20.56 7.65
N MET A 109 -18.97 19.65 6.67
CA MET A 109 -19.67 19.89 5.40
C MET A 109 -21.18 20.05 5.61
N ASN A 110 -21.79 19.26 6.50
CA ASN A 110 -23.21 19.32 6.81
C ASN A 110 -23.59 20.58 7.60
N GLU A 111 -22.74 21.03 8.52
CA GLU A 111 -22.96 22.22 9.34
C GLU A 111 -22.68 23.53 8.58
N GLN A 112 -22.16 23.47 7.34
CA GLN A 112 -21.74 24.63 6.54
C GLN A 112 -20.80 25.59 7.30
N LYS A 113 -20.03 25.09 8.26
CA LYS A 113 -19.07 25.90 9.01
C LYS A 113 -17.95 26.37 8.10
N ASN A 114 -17.45 27.58 8.35
CA ASN A 114 -16.27 28.09 7.65
C ASN A 114 -15.08 27.16 7.91
N LEU A 115 -14.18 27.00 6.91
CA LEU A 115 -13.01 26.13 6.98
C LEU A 115 -12.18 26.30 8.28
N TRP A 116 -12.06 27.54 8.77
CA TRP A 116 -11.35 27.85 10.00
C TRP A 116 -12.03 27.31 11.26
N GLN A 117 -13.36 27.39 11.34
CA GLN A 117 -14.11 26.78 12.46
C GLN A 117 -14.00 25.26 12.43
N ALA A 118 -13.99 24.67 11.23
CA ALA A 118 -13.78 23.23 11.06
C ALA A 118 -12.39 22.78 11.56
N LEU A 119 -11.35 23.58 11.31
CA LEU A 119 -9.99 23.34 11.78
C LEU A 119 -9.82 23.52 13.29
N LEU A 120 -10.52 24.48 13.89
CA LEU A 120 -10.43 24.77 15.33
C LEU A 120 -11.32 23.88 16.19
N SER A 121 -12.29 23.19 15.59
CA SER A 121 -13.15 22.27 16.32
C SER A 121 -12.31 21.12 16.93
N PRO A 122 -12.49 20.81 18.22
CA PRO A 122 -11.68 19.81 18.89
C PRO A 122 -11.99 18.43 18.31
N PHE A 123 -11.04 17.87 17.55
CA PHE A 123 -11.27 16.60 16.86
C PHE A 123 -11.57 15.43 17.83
N TRP A 124 -11.30 15.57 19.12
CA TRP A 124 -11.53 14.54 20.13
C TRP A 124 -12.99 14.42 20.59
N SER A 125 -13.84 15.43 20.34
CA SER A 125 -15.23 15.43 20.86
C SER A 125 -16.08 14.28 20.30
N ASP A 126 -15.66 13.73 19.17
CA ASP A 126 -16.47 12.87 18.33
C ASP A 126 -15.96 11.43 18.26
N ILE A 127 -15.15 11.04 19.24
CA ILE A 127 -14.55 9.70 19.28
C ILE A 127 -15.62 8.68 19.70
N ASP A 128 -16.06 7.92 18.71
CA ASP A 128 -16.77 6.66 18.93
C ASP A 128 -15.78 5.49 18.85
N ILE A 129 -15.57 4.82 19.98
CA ILE A 129 -14.62 3.70 20.10
C ILE A 129 -15.02 2.54 19.20
N GLN A 130 -16.32 2.27 19.04
CA GLN A 130 -16.78 1.14 18.22
C GLN A 130 -16.46 1.38 16.75
N GLU A 131 -16.70 2.60 16.27
CA GLU A 131 -16.35 3.01 14.91
C GLU A 131 -14.84 3.02 14.68
N LEU A 132 -14.04 3.50 15.65
CA LEU A 132 -12.57 3.44 15.56
C LEU A 132 -12.06 2.01 15.46
N LEU A 133 -12.59 1.09 16.27
CA LEU A 133 -12.22 -0.33 16.21
C LEU A 133 -12.62 -0.95 14.87
N LEU A 134 -13.84 -0.69 14.39
CA LEU A 134 -14.31 -1.17 13.10
C LEU A 134 -13.42 -0.67 11.95
N ASP A 135 -13.06 0.61 11.96
CA ASP A 135 -12.17 1.23 10.97
C ASP A 135 -10.76 0.62 11.04
N ALA A 136 -10.23 0.37 12.24
CA ALA A 136 -8.94 -0.27 12.43
C ALA A 136 -8.92 -1.70 11.85
N PHE A 137 -9.90 -2.53 12.22
CA PHE A 137 -10.00 -3.91 11.73
C PHE A 137 -10.20 -3.97 10.22
N SER A 138 -11.10 -3.13 9.69
CA SER A 138 -11.36 -3.04 8.25
C SER A 138 -10.09 -2.64 7.49
N GLY A 139 -9.35 -1.66 8.00
CA GLY A 139 -8.09 -1.21 7.44
C GLY A 139 -7.03 -2.31 7.38
N ILE A 140 -6.86 -3.06 8.47
CA ILE A 140 -5.92 -4.20 8.55
C ILE A 140 -6.31 -5.28 7.53
N MET A 141 -7.60 -5.62 7.43
CA MET A 141 -8.10 -6.62 6.47
C MET A 141 -7.88 -6.16 5.03
N ILE A 142 -8.26 -4.93 4.69
CA ILE A 142 -8.05 -4.36 3.35
C ILE A 142 -6.57 -4.34 3.00
N PHE A 143 -5.70 -3.88 3.92
CA PHE A 143 -4.26 -3.87 3.68
C PHE A 143 -3.73 -5.26 3.34
N LYS A 144 -4.21 -6.29 4.05
CA LYS A 144 -3.81 -7.69 3.79
C LYS A 144 -4.37 -8.25 2.50
N LEU A 145 -5.64 -8.00 2.20
CA LEU A 145 -6.29 -8.45 0.96
C LEU A 145 -5.60 -7.90 -0.29
N TYR A 146 -5.08 -6.68 -0.24
CA TYR A 146 -4.31 -6.09 -1.34
C TYR A 146 -2.81 -6.45 -1.32
N GLY A 147 -2.44 -7.57 -0.67
CA GLY A 147 -1.06 -8.08 -0.66
C GLY A 147 -0.09 -7.27 0.22
N GLY A 148 -0.60 -6.49 1.16
CA GLY A 148 0.21 -5.71 2.09
C GLY A 148 1.00 -6.59 3.07
N SER A 149 2.26 -6.23 3.30
CA SER A 149 3.11 -6.88 4.30
C SER A 149 3.44 -5.86 5.40
N PHE A 150 2.99 -6.12 6.63
CA PHE A 150 3.09 -5.18 7.75
C PHE A 150 4.53 -4.77 8.04
N ARG A 151 5.49 -5.70 7.96
CA ARG A 151 6.91 -5.41 8.15
C ARG A 151 7.46 -4.37 7.17
N ARG A 152 6.89 -4.27 5.96
CA ARG A 152 7.34 -3.32 4.93
C ARG A 152 6.97 -1.87 5.27
N LEU A 153 6.09 -1.64 6.24
CA LEU A 153 5.74 -0.28 6.66
C LEU A 153 6.81 0.35 7.54
N LEU A 154 7.71 -0.44 8.12
CA LEU A 154 8.79 0.05 8.97
C LEU A 154 10.04 0.42 8.18
N PRO A 155 10.93 1.26 8.74
CA PRO A 155 12.17 1.65 8.10
C PRO A 155 13.03 0.45 7.68
N SER A 156 13.71 0.57 6.55
CA SER A 156 14.60 -0.46 6.03
C SER A 156 15.93 -0.45 6.77
N ASN A 157 16.45 -1.63 7.16
CA ASN A 157 17.78 -1.75 7.74
C ASN A 157 18.81 -1.99 6.65
N LEU A 158 19.84 -1.14 6.54
CA LEU A 158 20.90 -1.25 5.53
C LEU A 158 21.69 -2.57 5.57
N LYS A 159 21.60 -3.37 6.64
CA LYS A 159 22.28 -4.67 6.76
C LYS A 159 21.45 -5.87 6.28
N ALA A 160 20.19 -5.65 5.97
CA ALA A 160 19.22 -6.71 5.72
C ALA A 160 18.38 -6.39 4.48
N ALA A 161 17.50 -7.32 4.10
CA ALA A 161 16.55 -7.07 3.03
C ALA A 161 15.60 -5.94 3.45
N GLY A 162 15.66 -4.81 2.74
CA GLY A 162 14.80 -3.65 2.98
C GLY A 162 13.31 -3.91 2.68
N ALA A 163 12.47 -2.91 2.99
CA ALA A 163 11.02 -2.99 2.85
C ALA A 163 10.52 -3.26 1.41
N HIS A 164 11.30 -2.88 0.40
CA HIS A 164 10.97 -3.10 -1.01
C HIS A 164 11.65 -4.35 -1.61
N ALA A 165 12.29 -5.19 -0.79
CA ALA A 165 12.89 -6.45 -1.21
C ALA A 165 11.80 -7.49 -1.55
N ARG A 166 11.32 -7.48 -2.79
CA ARG A 166 10.32 -8.44 -3.30
C ARG A 166 10.97 -9.66 -3.96
N THR A 167 12.01 -9.42 -4.74
CA THR A 167 12.76 -10.45 -5.46
C THR A 167 14.25 -10.28 -5.22
N CYS A 168 14.94 -11.41 -5.20
CA CYS A 168 16.37 -11.52 -5.00
C CYS A 168 17.01 -12.23 -6.20
N VAL A 169 18.31 -12.03 -6.43
CA VAL A 169 19.08 -12.85 -7.37
C VAL A 169 20.09 -13.66 -6.56
N PRO A 170 20.08 -15.00 -6.63
CA PRO A 170 21.00 -15.82 -5.85
C PRO A 170 22.45 -15.53 -6.24
N VAL A 171 23.33 -15.52 -5.25
CA VAL A 171 24.77 -15.27 -5.47
C VAL A 171 25.40 -16.50 -6.13
N SER A 172 26.11 -16.28 -7.23
CA SER A 172 26.98 -17.29 -7.85
C SER A 172 28.33 -17.31 -7.13
N ALA A 173 29.13 -18.37 -7.27
CA ALA A 173 30.47 -18.43 -6.68
C ALA A 173 31.34 -17.25 -7.16
N GLY A 174 31.39 -16.17 -6.38
CA GLY A 174 32.08 -14.93 -6.73
C GLY A 174 31.66 -13.75 -5.85
N ASP A 175 32.53 -12.75 -5.79
CA ASP A 175 32.30 -11.51 -5.02
C ASP A 175 31.42 -10.50 -5.76
N HIS A 176 31.18 -10.70 -7.06
CA HIS A 176 30.43 -9.76 -7.87
C HIS A 176 29.41 -10.48 -8.74
N ALA A 177 28.27 -9.80 -8.97
CA ALA A 177 27.26 -10.28 -9.89
C ALA A 177 27.86 -10.38 -11.30
N ASN A 178 27.67 -11.52 -11.96
CA ASN A 178 28.01 -11.67 -13.37
C ASN A 178 27.05 -10.83 -14.25
N ASP A 179 27.33 -10.73 -15.55
CA ASP A 179 26.57 -9.82 -16.41
C ASP A 179 25.10 -10.22 -16.59
N SER A 180 24.78 -11.53 -16.52
CA SER A 180 23.39 -12.00 -16.54
C SER A 180 22.65 -11.63 -15.24
N GLN A 181 23.29 -11.79 -14.09
CA GLN A 181 22.76 -11.36 -12.79
C GLN A 181 22.57 -9.83 -12.75
N LYS A 182 23.50 -9.04 -13.29
CA LYS A 182 23.34 -7.58 -13.44
C LYS A 182 22.13 -7.24 -14.30
N GLY A 183 21.93 -7.93 -15.43
CA GLY A 183 20.75 -7.76 -16.27
C GLY A 183 19.44 -8.01 -15.51
N LEU A 184 19.38 -9.09 -14.71
CA LEU A 184 18.25 -9.40 -13.85
C LEU A 184 18.03 -8.33 -12.76
N LEU A 185 19.10 -7.86 -12.11
CA LEU A 185 19.02 -6.82 -11.08
C LEU A 185 18.51 -5.49 -11.66
N ILE A 186 18.92 -5.12 -12.88
CA ILE A 186 18.41 -3.94 -13.58
C ILE A 186 16.91 -4.08 -13.84
N SER A 187 16.45 -5.25 -14.33
CA SER A 187 15.03 -5.52 -14.53
C SER A 187 14.23 -5.41 -13.23
N ILE A 188 14.72 -6.03 -12.15
CA ILE A 188 14.12 -5.93 -10.81
C ILE A 188 14.07 -4.47 -10.34
N TYR A 189 15.14 -3.70 -10.53
CA TYR A 189 15.20 -2.29 -10.13
C TYR A 189 14.18 -1.42 -10.88
N GLN A 190 14.02 -1.64 -12.18
CA GLN A 190 13.04 -0.88 -12.98
C GLN A 190 11.60 -1.20 -12.55
N ARG A 191 11.32 -2.47 -12.24
CA ARG A 191 10.00 -2.93 -11.78
C ARG A 191 9.69 -2.47 -10.36
N ASP A 192 10.57 -2.76 -9.40
CA ASP A 192 10.29 -2.64 -7.96
C ASP A 192 11.00 -1.44 -7.30
N GLY A 193 12.07 -0.94 -7.91
CA GLY A 193 12.95 0.08 -7.34
C GLY A 193 14.01 -0.49 -6.40
N CYS A 194 14.75 0.41 -5.77
CA CYS A 194 15.73 0.10 -4.73
C CYS A 194 15.05 -0.65 -3.57
N HIS A 195 15.60 -1.79 -3.17
CA HIS A 195 14.99 -2.62 -2.13
C HIS A 195 14.94 -1.96 -0.74
N HIS A 196 15.75 -0.91 -0.48
CA HIS A 196 15.72 -0.13 0.75
C HIS A 196 14.74 1.04 0.72
N CYS A 197 14.82 1.91 -0.29
CA CYS A 197 14.10 3.20 -0.32
C CYS A 197 12.98 3.27 -1.38
N GLY A 198 12.86 2.28 -2.25
CA GLY A 198 11.90 2.24 -3.35
C GLY A 198 12.21 3.18 -4.52
N SER A 199 13.34 3.91 -4.50
CA SER A 199 13.75 4.79 -5.61
C SER A 199 13.99 4.00 -6.89
N LYS A 200 13.51 4.53 -8.02
CA LYS A 200 13.77 4.01 -9.36
C LYS A 200 14.78 4.86 -10.14
N ARG A 201 15.51 5.75 -9.46
CA ARG A 201 16.43 6.72 -10.06
C ARG A 201 17.89 6.36 -9.78
N GLY A 202 18.77 6.55 -10.76
CA GLY A 202 20.21 6.35 -10.63
C GLY A 202 20.69 4.97 -11.07
N ILE A 203 21.99 4.72 -10.85
CA ILE A 203 22.67 3.48 -11.24
C ILE A 203 22.26 2.35 -10.29
N VAL A 204 22.02 1.16 -10.87
CA VAL A 204 21.69 -0.07 -10.14
C VAL A 204 22.97 -0.75 -9.69
N ILE A 205 23.03 -1.06 -8.40
CA ILE A 205 24.10 -1.82 -7.78
C ILE A 205 23.51 -3.11 -7.21
N GLY A 206 24.16 -4.23 -7.50
CA GLY A 206 23.85 -5.51 -6.89
C GLY A 206 24.65 -5.70 -5.61
N ASP A 207 24.10 -5.28 -4.47
CA ASP A 207 24.75 -5.44 -3.18
C ASP A 207 24.40 -6.80 -2.56
N HIS A 208 25.37 -7.43 -1.89
CA HIS A 208 25.14 -8.65 -1.13
C HIS A 208 24.37 -8.35 0.15
N ILE A 209 23.30 -9.10 0.37
CA ILE A 209 22.55 -9.07 1.62
C ILE A 209 22.47 -10.50 2.18
N PRO A 210 22.92 -10.73 3.44
CA PRO A 210 23.65 -9.79 4.28
C PRO A 210 25.05 -9.44 3.70
N PRO A 211 25.64 -8.30 4.09
CA PRO A 211 26.98 -7.90 3.62
C PRO A 211 28.05 -8.93 4.00
N THR A 212 29.01 -9.19 3.10
CA THR A 212 30.05 -10.21 3.29
C THR A 212 30.88 -10.02 4.56
N LYS A 213 31.15 -8.77 4.94
CA LYS A 213 31.82 -8.46 6.21
C LYS A 213 31.05 -9.01 7.42
N LEU A 214 29.72 -8.86 7.44
CA LEU A 214 28.87 -9.38 8.51
C LEU A 214 28.84 -10.92 8.50
N VAL A 215 28.79 -11.53 7.32
CA VAL A 215 28.84 -12.99 7.19
C VAL A 215 30.17 -13.54 7.73
N ASN A 216 31.28 -12.88 7.43
CA ASN A 216 32.60 -13.26 7.93
C ASN A 216 32.72 -13.07 9.44
N GLU A 217 32.18 -11.97 9.99
CA GLU A 217 32.12 -11.73 11.45
C GLU A 217 31.32 -12.84 12.16
N VAL A 218 30.14 -13.20 11.65
CA VAL A 218 29.32 -14.27 12.24
C VAL A 218 30.02 -15.63 12.12
N LYS A 219 30.64 -15.94 10.99
CA LYS A 219 31.45 -17.16 10.81
C LYS A 219 32.62 -17.20 11.79
N ALA A 220 33.32 -16.09 12.00
CA ALA A 220 34.43 -15.99 12.94
C ALA A 220 33.96 -16.18 14.39
N GLN A 221 32.84 -15.56 14.77
CA GLN A 221 32.21 -15.75 16.08
C GLN A 221 31.79 -17.20 16.30
N HIS A 222 31.18 -17.83 15.30
CA HIS A 222 30.80 -19.24 15.38
C HIS A 222 32.02 -20.13 15.58
N LYS A 223 33.10 -19.92 14.80
CA LYS A 223 34.36 -20.66 14.98
C LYS A 223 34.97 -20.45 16.36
N ALA A 224 34.89 -19.24 16.91
CA ALA A 224 35.38 -18.93 18.26
C ALA A 224 34.56 -19.66 19.32
N VAL A 225 33.22 -19.63 19.23
CA VAL A 225 32.32 -20.37 20.13
C VAL A 225 32.57 -21.87 20.03
N GLU A 226 32.68 -22.40 18.81
CA GLU A 226 32.97 -23.81 18.57
C GLU A 226 34.31 -24.25 19.16
N ALA A 227 35.33 -23.38 19.10
CA ALA A 227 36.62 -23.59 19.73
C ALA A 227 36.54 -23.58 21.26
N SER A 228 35.76 -22.67 21.86
CA SER A 228 35.51 -22.62 23.31
C SER A 228 34.71 -23.84 23.80
N LEU A 229 33.83 -24.40 22.98
CA LEU A 229 33.03 -25.57 23.30
C LEU A 229 33.77 -26.91 23.11
N LYS A 230 35.06 -26.91 22.73
CA LYS A 230 35.84 -28.14 22.51
C LYS A 230 35.93 -29.08 23.72
N HIS A 231 35.78 -28.54 24.93
CA HIS A 231 35.85 -29.32 26.18
C HIS A 231 34.49 -29.77 26.71
N ILE A 232 33.39 -29.38 26.05
CA ILE A 232 32.04 -29.75 26.48
C ILE A 232 31.60 -31.03 25.76
N PRO A 233 30.97 -32.01 26.47
CA PRO A 233 30.44 -33.22 25.84
C PRO A 233 29.47 -32.90 24.68
N ASP A 234 29.54 -33.70 23.61
CA ASP A 234 28.83 -33.45 22.35
C ASP A 234 27.30 -33.32 22.49
N LEU A 235 26.72 -33.97 23.50
CA LEU A 235 25.29 -33.90 23.80
C LEU A 235 24.84 -32.48 24.16
N LEU A 236 25.65 -31.73 24.93
CA LEU A 236 25.37 -30.34 25.27
C LEU A 236 25.70 -29.42 24.09
N ARG A 237 26.75 -29.75 23.31
CA ARG A 237 27.18 -28.97 22.14
C ARG A 237 26.07 -28.82 21.10
N GLN A 238 25.29 -29.87 20.85
CA GLN A 238 24.16 -29.83 19.89
C GLN A 238 23.01 -28.93 20.35
N VAL A 239 22.81 -28.77 21.66
CA VAL A 239 21.77 -27.88 22.21
C VAL A 239 22.20 -26.42 22.11
N PHE A 240 23.49 -26.12 22.31
CA PHE A 240 24.01 -24.76 22.29
C PHE A 240 24.36 -24.23 20.89
N VAL A 241 24.78 -25.09 19.96
CA VAL A 241 25.08 -24.71 18.59
C VAL A 241 23.82 -24.83 17.75
N SER A 242 23.05 -23.74 17.68
CA SER A 242 21.84 -23.71 16.84
C SER A 242 22.21 -23.95 15.37
N LYS A 243 21.62 -25.02 14.81
CA LYS A 243 21.84 -25.51 13.43
C LYS A 243 21.52 -24.45 12.37
N GLU A 244 20.72 -23.43 12.73
CA GLU A 244 20.37 -22.29 11.86
C GLU A 244 21.60 -21.43 11.47
N SER A 245 22.74 -21.60 12.16
CA SER A 245 23.97 -20.84 11.91
C SER A 245 24.80 -21.31 10.70
N GLN A 246 24.52 -22.51 10.17
CA GLN A 246 25.47 -23.20 9.29
C GLN A 246 25.45 -22.75 7.81
N CYS A 247 24.47 -21.98 7.37
CA CYS A 247 24.50 -21.39 6.03
C CYS A 247 23.76 -20.06 6.00
N ILE A 248 24.49 -18.96 6.24
CA ILE A 248 23.97 -17.63 5.93
C ILE A 248 23.98 -17.50 4.41
N LYS A 249 22.82 -17.73 3.79
CA LYS A 249 22.63 -17.49 2.36
C LYS A 249 22.76 -16.00 2.08
N GLN A 250 23.65 -15.66 1.15
CA GLN A 250 23.76 -14.31 0.61
C GLN A 250 23.02 -14.27 -0.73
N ASP A 251 22.23 -13.24 -0.92
CA ASP A 251 21.56 -12.95 -2.19
C ASP A 251 21.90 -11.52 -2.62
N TYR A 252 21.85 -11.27 -3.93
CA TYR A 252 21.93 -9.93 -4.49
C TYR A 252 20.55 -9.27 -4.48
N TYR A 253 20.51 -8.02 -4.05
CA TYR A 253 19.33 -7.17 -4.15
C TYR A 253 19.64 -5.92 -4.97
N ALA A 254 18.64 -5.45 -5.71
CA ALA A 254 18.76 -4.25 -6.51
C ALA A 254 18.76 -3.01 -5.59
N GLN A 255 19.87 -2.27 -5.59
CA GLN A 255 20.10 -1.13 -4.71
C GLN A 255 20.49 0.11 -5.50
N CYS A 256 20.03 1.29 -5.06
CA CYS A 256 20.46 2.55 -5.65
C CYS A 256 21.82 2.97 -5.07
N GLN A 257 22.60 3.73 -5.85
CA GLN A 257 23.93 4.21 -5.47
C GLN A 257 23.97 4.90 -4.09
N SER A 258 23.00 5.76 -3.78
CA SER A 258 22.95 6.47 -2.48
C SER A 258 22.78 5.51 -1.29
N CYS A 259 21.92 4.48 -1.41
CA CYS A 259 21.74 3.49 -0.35
C CYS A 259 22.99 2.59 -0.22
N SER A 260 23.60 2.21 -1.35
CA SER A 260 24.85 1.41 -1.37
C SER A 260 25.99 2.15 -0.67
N GLN A 261 26.20 3.43 -0.98
CA GLN A 261 27.19 4.27 -0.30
C GLN A 261 26.90 4.42 1.19
N ALA A 262 25.63 4.60 1.58
CA ALA A 262 25.23 4.67 2.97
C ALA A 262 25.53 3.34 3.71
N GLN A 263 25.28 2.21 3.06
CA GLN A 263 25.60 0.88 3.61
C GLN A 263 27.12 0.70 3.74
N ALA A 264 27.90 1.06 2.73
CA ALA A 264 29.35 1.01 2.77
C ALA A 264 29.92 1.89 3.89
N SER A 265 29.40 3.11 4.06
CA SER A 265 29.77 4.00 5.16
C SER A 265 29.42 3.38 6.51
N LEU A 266 28.23 2.79 6.65
CA LEU A 266 27.82 2.07 7.86
C LEU A 266 28.80 0.94 8.21
N MET A 267 29.26 0.16 7.22
CA MET A 267 30.20 -0.96 7.41
C MET A 267 31.60 -0.50 7.81
N ARG A 268 32.05 0.66 7.31
CA ARG A 268 33.35 1.24 7.67
C ARG A 268 33.37 1.74 9.12
N HIS A 269 32.31 2.44 9.54
CA HIS A 269 32.25 3.06 10.86
C HIS A 269 31.78 2.12 11.98
N GLY A 270 31.56 0.83 11.69
CA GLY A 270 31.14 -0.16 12.70
C GLY A 270 29.78 0.16 13.36
N ARG A 271 28.96 1.01 12.74
CA ARG A 271 27.67 1.43 13.33
C ARG A 271 26.70 0.24 13.33
N ARG A 272 25.97 0.09 14.43
CA ARG A 272 25.10 -1.09 14.65
C ARG A 272 23.91 -1.13 13.68
N SER A 273 23.32 0.00 13.34
CA SER A 273 22.18 0.09 12.42
C SER A 273 22.08 1.49 11.80
N ALA A 274 21.83 1.57 10.49
CA ALA A 274 21.24 2.75 9.87
C ALA A 274 19.91 2.34 9.25
N LEU A 275 18.90 3.15 9.53
CA LEU A 275 17.55 2.95 9.07
C LEU A 275 17.25 3.94 7.96
N VAL A 276 16.63 3.45 6.90
CA VAL A 276 16.21 4.23 5.74
C VAL A 276 14.70 4.34 5.77
N LEU A 277 14.21 5.57 5.89
CA LEU A 277 12.79 5.89 5.71
C LEU A 277 12.43 5.81 4.22
N HIS A 278 11.20 5.42 3.93
CA HIS A 278 10.76 5.21 2.55
C HIS A 278 9.30 5.62 2.37
N LYS A 279 8.91 5.83 1.10
CA LYS A 279 7.58 6.33 0.76
C LYS A 279 6.60 5.20 0.50
N VAL A 280 6.57 4.16 1.36
CA VAL A 280 5.70 2.99 1.18
C VAL A 280 4.22 3.37 1.10
N TRP A 281 3.78 4.44 1.77
CA TRP A 281 2.38 4.89 1.70
C TRP A 281 1.95 5.40 0.31
N LEU A 282 2.88 5.75 -0.58
CA LEU A 282 2.59 6.17 -1.95
C LEU A 282 2.49 5.00 -2.94
N GLN A 283 2.97 3.81 -2.59
CA GLN A 283 2.95 2.64 -3.46
C GLN A 283 1.82 1.70 -3.07
N PRO A 284 1.06 1.12 -4.01
CA PRO A 284 0.04 0.13 -3.68
C PRO A 284 0.59 -1.03 -2.82
N PRO A 285 -0.14 -1.45 -1.76
CA PRO A 285 -1.48 -1.00 -1.36
C PRO A 285 -1.53 0.25 -0.46
N GLY A 286 -0.39 0.91 -0.24
CA GLY A 286 -0.14 2.08 0.61
C GLY A 286 -1.38 2.81 1.14
N PHE A 287 -2.00 3.67 0.34
CA PHE A 287 -3.11 4.53 0.75
C PHE A 287 -4.51 3.88 0.64
N THR A 288 -4.64 2.74 -0.03
CA THR A 288 -5.93 2.11 -0.36
C THR A 288 -6.78 1.79 0.88
N PRO A 289 -6.23 1.25 1.99
CA PRO A 289 -6.99 1.01 3.21
C PRO A 289 -7.61 2.28 3.78
N GLY A 290 -6.83 3.37 3.86
CA GLY A 290 -7.32 4.66 4.35
C GLY A 290 -8.47 5.20 3.50
N ILE A 291 -8.30 5.24 2.18
CA ILE A 291 -9.34 5.71 1.26
C ILE A 291 -10.63 4.89 1.41
N LEU A 292 -10.53 3.56 1.40
CA LEU A 292 -11.72 2.69 1.46
C LEU A 292 -12.44 2.76 2.81
N VAL A 293 -11.68 2.79 3.92
CA VAL A 293 -12.26 3.00 5.27
C VAL A 293 -12.94 4.35 5.35
N GLY A 294 -12.31 5.41 4.84
CA GLY A 294 -12.86 6.75 4.80
C GLY A 294 -14.14 6.86 3.96
N LEU A 295 -14.17 6.24 2.78
CA LEU A 295 -15.31 6.25 1.87
C LEU A 295 -16.53 5.49 2.41
N ARG A 296 -16.35 4.53 3.32
CA ARG A 296 -17.46 3.84 4.02
C ARG A 296 -18.43 4.85 4.63
N GLN A 297 -17.90 5.93 5.20
CA GLN A 297 -18.66 6.98 5.88
C GLN A 297 -19.56 7.79 4.93
N CYS A 298 -19.23 7.85 3.63
CA CYS A 298 -20.08 8.48 2.61
C CYS A 298 -21.27 7.60 2.24
N CYS A 299 -21.09 6.28 2.22
CA CYS A 299 -22.10 5.35 1.71
C CYS A 299 -23.32 5.22 2.65
N GLU A 300 -23.14 5.42 3.94
CA GLU A 300 -24.23 5.31 4.93
C GLU A 300 -25.36 6.32 4.69
N ASP A 301 -25.05 7.53 4.17
CA ASP A 301 -26.06 8.56 3.87
C ASP A 301 -26.94 8.20 2.67
N MET A 302 -26.40 7.46 1.69
CA MET A 302 -27.19 7.04 0.55
C MET A 302 -28.27 6.03 0.95
N ARG A 303 -28.02 5.25 2.01
CA ARG A 303 -28.97 4.25 2.49
C ARG A 303 -30.17 4.87 3.20
N THR A 304 -29.99 5.95 3.96
CA THR A 304 -31.07 6.65 4.67
C THR A 304 -32.04 7.37 3.74
N ILE A 305 -31.58 7.86 2.59
CA ILE A 305 -32.44 8.53 1.59
C ILE A 305 -33.45 7.54 0.98
N HIS A 306 -33.06 6.28 0.77
CA HIS A 306 -33.95 5.29 0.16
C HIS A 306 -35.03 4.76 1.10
N THR A 307 -34.82 4.81 2.42
CA THR A 307 -35.81 4.31 3.39
C THR A 307 -36.93 5.30 3.70
N SER A 308 -36.76 6.60 3.42
CA SER A 308 -37.81 7.61 3.70
C SER A 308 -38.86 7.75 2.59
N THR A 309 -38.67 7.11 1.43
CA THR A 309 -39.65 7.08 0.34
C THR A 309 -40.59 5.87 0.39
N GLY A 310 -40.68 5.20 1.54
CA GLY A 310 -41.79 4.29 1.81
C GLY A 310 -43.10 5.01 1.49
N PRO A 311 -44.01 4.40 0.70
CA PRO A 311 -45.24 5.05 0.30
C PRO A 311 -45.92 5.51 1.57
N ARG A 312 -46.07 6.83 1.73
CA ARG A 312 -47.00 7.41 2.71
C ARG A 312 -48.29 6.64 2.46
N SER A 313 -48.62 5.73 3.38
CA SER A 313 -49.91 5.10 3.41
C SER A 313 -50.89 6.25 3.37
N ALA A 314 -51.62 6.32 2.27
CA ALA A 314 -52.72 7.25 2.11
C ALA A 314 -53.74 6.87 3.19
N GLY A 315 -53.55 7.43 4.38
CA GLY A 315 -54.46 7.30 5.50
C GLY A 315 -55.76 8.00 5.12
N ASN A 316 -56.68 7.18 4.64
CA ASN A 316 -58.12 7.25 4.89
C ASN A 316 -58.79 8.61 4.67
N ALA A 317 -59.00 8.96 3.40
CA ALA A 317 -60.24 9.61 3.04
C ALA A 317 -61.35 8.55 3.05
N SER A 318 -62.15 8.55 4.12
CA SER A 318 -63.41 7.80 4.17
C SER A 318 -64.34 8.31 3.08
N SER A 319 -64.52 7.55 1.99
CA SER A 319 -65.74 7.64 1.19
C SER A 319 -66.07 6.32 0.50
N SER A 320 -67.30 5.92 0.78
CA SER A 320 -68.19 4.92 0.24
C SER A 320 -67.85 4.13 -1.03
N LYS A 321 -68.21 2.84 -0.92
CA LYS A 321 -68.85 1.97 -1.92
C LYS A 321 -68.16 1.74 -3.26
N GLY A 322 -67.71 0.49 -3.37
CA GLY A 322 -67.88 -0.35 -4.56
C GLY A 322 -66.81 -0.14 -5.63
N GLN A 323 -66.07 -1.20 -5.94
CA GLN A 323 -66.31 -1.98 -7.15
C GLN A 323 -65.18 -3.01 -7.32
N LYS A 324 -65.63 -4.24 -7.59
CA LYS A 324 -64.90 -5.46 -7.89
C LYS A 324 -64.08 -5.30 -9.19
N ARG A 325 -62.80 -5.68 -9.20
CA ARG A 325 -62.18 -6.38 -10.34
C ARG A 325 -60.81 -7.00 -10.02
N GLU A 326 -60.71 -8.25 -10.46
CA GLU A 326 -59.54 -9.11 -10.53
C GLU A 326 -58.51 -8.59 -11.55
N GLY A 327 -57.24 -8.92 -11.37
CA GLY A 327 -56.20 -8.62 -12.35
C GLY A 327 -54.78 -8.97 -11.91
N GLU A 328 -54.40 -10.23 -12.18
CA GLU A 328 -53.07 -10.79 -12.43
C GLU A 328 -51.79 -10.07 -11.98
N GLY A 329 -51.05 -10.77 -11.12
CA GLY A 329 -49.67 -10.46 -10.79
C GLY A 329 -48.68 -10.82 -11.91
N ARG A 330 -47.81 -9.86 -12.25
CA ARG A 330 -46.54 -10.10 -12.95
C ARG A 330 -45.38 -9.64 -12.09
N HIS A 331 -44.74 -10.60 -11.44
CA HIS A 331 -43.46 -10.44 -10.75
C HIS A 331 -42.35 -10.19 -11.78
N ARG A 332 -41.85 -8.94 -11.88
CA ARG A 332 -40.54 -8.67 -12.49
C ARG A 332 -39.48 -8.60 -11.40
N ARG A 333 -38.68 -9.66 -11.29
CA ARG A 333 -37.40 -9.68 -10.55
C ARG A 333 -36.37 -8.89 -11.34
N GLY A 334 -36.00 -7.70 -10.85
CA GLY A 334 -34.83 -6.97 -11.33
C GLY A 334 -33.57 -7.55 -10.70
N ILE A 335 -32.88 -8.42 -11.43
CA ILE A 335 -31.55 -8.93 -11.09
C ILE A 335 -30.54 -7.89 -11.57
N TRP A 336 -29.99 -7.09 -10.66
CA TRP A 336 -28.77 -6.32 -10.92
C TRP A 336 -27.58 -7.19 -10.55
N GLY A 337 -27.10 -7.96 -11.53
CA GLY A 337 -25.88 -8.72 -11.43
C GLY A 337 -24.67 -7.80 -11.58
N TRP A 338 -24.04 -7.43 -10.47
CA TRP A 338 -22.63 -7.04 -10.47
C TRP A 338 -21.85 -8.31 -10.15
N THR A 339 -21.13 -8.87 -11.12
CA THR A 339 -19.90 -9.67 -10.92
C THR A 339 -19.44 -10.24 -12.26
N THR A 340 -18.42 -9.62 -12.84
CA THR A 340 -17.30 -10.38 -13.42
C THR A 340 -16.03 -9.75 -12.88
N PRO A 341 -15.26 -10.45 -12.02
CA PRO A 341 -13.93 -9.99 -11.70
C PRO A 341 -13.05 -10.17 -12.95
N ILE A 342 -12.36 -9.09 -13.33
CA ILE A 342 -11.17 -9.20 -14.18
C ILE A 342 -10.16 -10.00 -13.36
N VAL A 343 -9.95 -11.25 -13.76
CA VAL A 343 -8.85 -12.08 -13.27
C VAL A 343 -7.59 -11.53 -13.92
N GLU A 344 -6.97 -10.55 -13.28
CA GLU A 344 -5.53 -10.33 -13.43
C GLU A 344 -4.88 -11.35 -12.48
N GLU A 345 -4.10 -12.28 -13.05
CA GLU A 345 -3.41 -13.34 -12.33
C GLU A 345 -2.26 -12.75 -11.50
N GLN A 346 -2.63 -12.00 -10.45
CA GLN A 346 -1.76 -11.68 -9.34
C GLN A 346 -1.51 -13.00 -8.61
N GLN A 347 -0.34 -13.59 -8.84
CA GLN A 347 0.19 -14.61 -7.95
C GLN A 347 0.11 -14.03 -6.53
N PRO A 348 -0.63 -14.66 -5.59
CA PRO A 348 -0.71 -14.18 -4.23
C PRO A 348 0.71 -14.06 -3.71
N GLY A 349 1.04 -12.87 -3.20
CA GLY A 349 2.34 -12.57 -2.63
C GLY A 349 2.60 -13.45 -1.41
N VAL A 350 3.02 -14.69 -1.66
CA VAL A 350 3.81 -15.47 -0.73
C VAL A 350 4.97 -14.55 -0.40
N ASP A 351 5.21 -14.30 0.89
CA ASP A 351 6.47 -13.75 1.34
C ASP A 351 7.54 -14.74 0.85
N VAL A 352 8.09 -14.48 -0.36
CA VAL A 352 9.13 -15.28 -0.97
C VAL A 352 10.35 -15.08 -0.09
N TYR A 353 10.46 -15.91 0.94
CA TYR A 353 11.75 -16.42 1.31
C TYR A 353 12.26 -17.11 0.04
N CYS A 354 13.33 -16.58 -0.54
CA CYS A 354 14.09 -17.23 -1.61
C CYS A 354 14.72 -18.54 -1.06
N SER A 355 13.91 -19.47 -0.57
CA SER A 355 14.26 -20.83 -0.24
C SER A 355 13.96 -21.69 -1.46
N PHE A 356 14.68 -21.44 -2.56
CA PHE A 356 14.90 -22.51 -3.52
C PHE A 356 15.87 -23.47 -2.85
N GLU A 357 15.33 -24.50 -2.17
CA GLU A 357 16.04 -25.76 -2.02
C GLU A 357 16.16 -26.34 -3.43
N ALA A 358 17.28 -26.04 -4.09
CA ALA A 358 17.73 -26.85 -5.21
C ALA A 358 18.07 -28.22 -4.64
N LYS A 359 17.10 -29.15 -4.63
CA LYS A 359 17.39 -30.57 -4.50
C LYS A 359 18.37 -30.91 -5.63
N GLY A 360 19.60 -31.20 -5.25
CA GLY A 360 20.70 -31.47 -6.17
C GLY A 360 20.30 -32.56 -7.16
N LEU A 361 20.29 -32.19 -8.44
CA LEU A 361 20.46 -33.16 -9.51
C LEU A 361 21.92 -33.64 -9.45
N PRO A 362 22.17 -34.96 -9.49
CA PRO A 362 23.53 -35.49 -9.44
C PRO A 362 24.31 -35.03 -10.68
N ALA A 363 25.52 -34.52 -10.44
CA ALA A 363 26.46 -34.19 -11.48
C ALA A 363 26.87 -35.46 -12.23
N THR A 364 26.40 -35.61 -13.47
CA THR A 364 26.96 -36.59 -14.40
C THR A 364 28.34 -36.12 -14.82
N THR A 365 29.36 -36.83 -14.36
CA THR A 365 30.73 -36.79 -14.85
C THR A 365 30.77 -37.15 -16.33
N ALA A 366 31.11 -36.18 -17.18
CA ALA A 366 31.57 -36.43 -18.54
C ALA A 366 33.04 -35.98 -18.62
N SER A 367 33.94 -36.96 -18.59
CA SER A 367 35.35 -36.82 -18.94
C SER A 367 35.47 -36.65 -20.44
N ASN A 368 35.94 -35.48 -20.90
CA ASN A 368 36.52 -35.34 -22.24
C ASN A 368 37.95 -34.83 -22.07
N SER A 369 38.89 -35.75 -22.28
CA SER A 369 40.30 -35.48 -22.52
C SER A 369 40.45 -34.79 -23.88
N VAL A 370 40.98 -33.58 -23.89
CA VAL A 370 41.50 -32.94 -25.12
C VAL A 370 43.01 -33.13 -25.09
N GLU A 371 43.47 -34.02 -25.95
CA GLU A 371 44.88 -34.25 -26.27
C GLU A 371 45.31 -33.17 -27.28
N VAL A 372 46.27 -32.32 -26.90
CA VAL A 372 46.87 -31.31 -27.78
C VAL A 372 48.18 -31.88 -28.29
N THR A 373 48.17 -32.38 -29.52
CA THR A 373 49.38 -32.78 -30.24
C THR A 373 50.00 -31.55 -30.89
N VAL A 374 51.20 -31.19 -30.44
CA VAL A 374 52.09 -30.23 -31.11
C VAL A 374 52.87 -30.99 -32.18
N LEU A 375 52.78 -30.56 -33.44
CA LEU A 375 53.68 -30.96 -34.52
C LEU A 375 54.64 -29.81 -34.84
N ASN A 376 55.90 -30.20 -35.05
CA ASN A 376 57.12 -29.40 -35.21
C ASN A 376 57.04 -28.21 -36.16
#